data_AF-A0A917QAZ4-F1
#
_entry.id   AF-A0A917QAZ4-F1
#
_cell.length_a   1.000
_cell.length_b   1.000
_cell.length_c   1.000
_cell.angle_alpha   90.00
_cell.angle_beta   90.00
_cell.angle_gamma   90.00
#
_symmetry.space_group_name_H-M   'P 1'
#
loop_
_entity.id
_entity.type
_entity.pdbx_description
1 polymer ?
#
loop_
_entity_poly.entity_id
_entity_poly.type
_entity_poly.pdbx_seq_one_letter_code
_entity_poly.pdbx_strand_id
1 'polypeptide(L)'
;MTTVNVQGWGIVEVGTDIDADFLVNECRRTSIPALSDCQPNAFRMSIEVQQRWGGIAPRALLGCEFIPSKGTSTELEVGVSSFGMLDAGGERTCPSRLWKFPFTAGLPTDLAEAVMSGLTRTLAIRLRPGTLRIDRAGFDVVNSADPVFASAASLLIVAVAAQANGTNPVAAVRMTMETWRREKEDPQRS
;
A
#
# COMPACT_ATOMS: atom_id res chain seq x y z
N MET A 1 0.05 15.14 -4.48
CA MET A 1 0.56 13.89 -5.08
C MET A 1 1.98 14.13 -5.55
N THR A 2 2.90 13.23 -5.21
CA THR A 2 4.33 13.38 -5.50
C THR A 2 4.92 12.05 -5.97
N THR A 3 5.62 12.09 -7.10
CA THR A 3 6.26 10.90 -7.67
C THR A 3 7.68 10.71 -7.15
N VAL A 4 7.99 9.49 -6.72
CA VAL A 4 9.30 9.00 -6.31
C VAL A 4 9.78 8.00 -7.35
N ASN A 5 10.97 8.21 -7.90
CA ASN A 5 11.63 7.26 -8.79
C ASN A 5 12.95 6.85 -8.15
N VAL A 6 13.18 5.54 -8.02
CA VAL A 6 14.44 4.95 -7.61
C VAL A 6 14.92 4.02 -8.71
N GLN A 7 16.00 4.40 -9.36
CA GLN A 7 16.64 3.62 -10.43
C GLN A 7 16.97 2.21 -9.92
N GLY A 8 16.67 1.19 -10.74
CA GLY A 8 16.87 -0.22 -10.39
C GLY A 8 15.74 -0.83 -9.55
N TRP A 9 14.81 -0.03 -9.02
CA TRP A 9 13.66 -0.54 -8.26
C TRP A 9 12.33 -0.29 -8.99
N GLY A 10 12.03 0.98 -9.32
CA GLY A 10 10.73 1.35 -9.88
C GLY A 10 10.31 2.78 -9.53
N ILE A 11 9.03 3.07 -9.77
CA ILE A 11 8.40 4.37 -9.59
C ILE A 11 7.20 4.21 -8.65
N VAL A 12 7.01 5.19 -7.78
CA VAL A 12 5.92 5.24 -6.79
C VAL A 12 5.27 6.61 -6.82
N GLU A 13 3.96 6.67 -6.75
CA GLU A 13 3.20 7.90 -6.52
C GLU A 13 2.64 7.86 -5.10
N VAL A 14 2.89 8.91 -4.33
CA VAL A 14 2.34 9.06 -2.96
C VAL A 14 1.31 10.18 -2.96
N GLY A 15 0.10 9.84 -2.56
CA GLY A 15 -1.07 10.73 -2.56
C GLY A 15 -1.83 10.72 -1.23
N THR A 16 -2.83 11.60 -1.15
CA THR A 16 -3.70 11.76 0.03
C THR A 16 -5.03 11.05 -0.12
N ASP A 17 -5.50 10.81 -1.35
CA ASP A 17 -6.71 10.04 -1.61
C ASP A 17 -6.75 9.64 -3.10
N ILE A 18 -7.56 8.63 -3.42
CA ILE A 18 -7.79 8.12 -4.78
C ILE A 18 -9.25 7.69 -4.95
N ASP A 19 -9.75 7.87 -6.18
CA ASP A 19 -11.06 7.40 -6.62
C ASP A 19 -10.95 5.93 -7.04
N ALA A 20 -10.90 5.05 -6.04
CA ALA A 20 -10.69 3.61 -6.17
C ALA A 20 -11.40 2.83 -5.06
N ASP A 21 -12.47 3.41 -4.50
CA ASP A 21 -13.29 2.74 -3.50
C ASP A 21 -14.00 1.53 -4.12
N PHE A 22 -14.32 0.55 -3.28
CA PHE A 22 -14.98 -0.66 -3.71
C PHE A 22 -15.91 -1.19 -2.63
N LEU A 23 -16.88 -2.00 -3.03
CA LEU A 23 -17.73 -2.70 -2.09
C LEU A 23 -16.88 -3.73 -1.32
N VAL A 24 -16.72 -3.50 -0.02
CA VAL A 24 -16.05 -4.44 0.87
C VAL A 24 -17.03 -5.57 1.21
N ASN A 25 -16.71 -6.78 0.76
CA ASN A 25 -17.50 -7.99 1.04
C ASN A 25 -16.93 -8.79 2.22
N GLU A 26 -15.61 -8.80 2.34
CA GLU A 26 -14.88 -9.42 3.44
C GLU A 26 -13.89 -8.41 4.00
N CYS A 27 -13.60 -8.49 5.30
CA CYS A 27 -12.56 -7.70 5.95
C CYS A 27 -11.61 -8.62 6.71
N ARG A 28 -10.34 -8.62 6.30
CA ARG A 28 -9.27 -9.29 7.04
C ARG A 28 -8.69 -8.35 8.09
N ARG A 29 -8.43 -8.88 9.28
CA ARG A 29 -7.98 -8.07 10.43
C ARG A 29 -6.79 -8.69 11.13
N THR A 30 -5.88 -7.84 11.58
CA THR A 30 -4.83 -8.18 12.54
C THR A 30 -4.49 -6.95 13.37
N SER A 31 -3.72 -7.15 14.44
CA SER A 31 -3.32 -6.09 15.35
C SER A 31 -1.80 -6.07 15.50
N ILE A 32 -1.21 -4.88 15.46
CA ILE A 32 0.22 -4.68 15.72
C ILE A 32 0.43 -3.75 16.92
N PRO A 33 1.52 -3.91 17.70
CA PRO A 33 1.85 -2.98 18.76
C PRO A 33 2.01 -1.55 18.24
N ALA A 34 1.44 -0.58 18.96
CA ALA A 34 1.51 0.83 18.60
C ALA A 34 2.63 1.58 19.34
N LEU A 35 2.94 2.78 18.86
CA LEU A 35 3.66 3.80 19.63
C LEU A 35 2.80 4.35 20.76
N SER A 36 3.43 5.07 21.68
CA SER A 36 2.72 5.94 22.62
C SER A 36 2.20 7.18 21.89
N ASP A 37 1.06 7.70 22.36
CA ASP A 37 0.35 8.89 21.88
C ASP A 37 -0.53 8.75 20.63
N CYS A 38 -1.80 9.13 20.82
CA CYS A 38 -2.82 9.24 19.80
C CYS A 38 -2.73 10.61 19.10
N GLN A 39 -2.88 10.64 17.78
CA GLN A 39 -3.14 11.89 17.04
C GLN A 39 -4.64 12.19 17.01
N PRO A 40 -5.09 13.44 16.89
CA PRO A 40 -6.51 13.76 16.97
C PRO A 40 -7.28 13.47 15.67
N ASN A 41 -6.63 13.50 14.51
CA ASN A 41 -7.33 13.61 13.23
C ASN A 41 -7.14 12.39 12.34
N ALA A 42 -8.24 11.88 11.81
CA ALA A 42 -8.21 10.89 10.74
C ALA A 42 -7.64 11.50 9.45
N PHE A 43 -6.95 10.70 8.67
CA PHE A 43 -6.42 11.11 7.37
C PHE A 43 -6.39 9.94 6.39
N ARG A 44 -6.32 10.28 5.10
CA ARG A 44 -6.21 9.32 4.00
C ARG A 44 -4.84 9.38 3.36
N MET A 45 -4.40 8.25 2.83
CA MET A 45 -3.20 8.13 2.01
C MET A 45 -3.38 7.10 0.92
N SER A 46 -2.70 7.32 -0.21
CA SER A 46 -2.67 6.40 -1.32
C SER A 46 -1.25 6.17 -1.82
N ILE A 47 -1.05 5.02 -2.44
CA ILE A 47 0.17 4.67 -3.12
C ILE A 47 -0.12 3.94 -4.44
N GLU A 48 0.43 4.45 -5.54
CA GLU A 48 0.56 3.69 -6.79
C GLU A 48 2.01 3.21 -6.89
N VAL A 49 2.22 1.92 -7.11
CA VAL A 49 3.54 1.35 -7.34
C VAL A 49 3.60 0.83 -8.76
N GLN A 50 4.71 1.12 -9.45
CA GLN A 50 5.11 0.45 -10.66
C GLN A 50 6.58 -0.02 -10.55
N GLN A 51 6.79 -1.32 -10.62
CA GLN A 51 8.12 -1.92 -10.63
C GLN A 51 8.53 -2.28 -12.05
N ARG A 52 9.83 -2.53 -12.25
CA ARG A 52 10.38 -2.98 -13.53
C ARG A 52 11.06 -4.33 -13.32
N TRP A 53 10.46 -5.40 -13.84
CA TRP A 53 11.05 -6.75 -13.77
C TRP A 53 11.19 -7.29 -15.18
N GLY A 54 12.40 -7.40 -15.73
CA GLY A 54 12.70 -8.23 -16.91
C GLY A 54 11.69 -8.18 -18.08
N GLY A 55 11.19 -6.99 -18.46
CA GLY A 55 10.23 -6.83 -19.56
C GLY A 55 8.75 -6.72 -19.17
N ILE A 56 8.40 -7.01 -17.91
CA ILE A 56 7.09 -6.70 -17.33
C ILE A 56 7.16 -5.46 -16.43
N ALA A 57 6.02 -4.79 -16.27
CA ALA A 57 5.89 -3.58 -15.45
C ALA A 57 4.83 -3.78 -14.35
N PRO A 58 5.12 -4.60 -13.31
CA PRO A 58 4.13 -4.92 -12.30
C PRO A 58 3.65 -3.67 -11.59
N ARG A 59 2.37 -3.63 -11.26
CA ARG A 59 1.74 -2.46 -10.68
C ARG A 59 0.62 -2.78 -9.72
N ALA A 60 0.46 -1.89 -8.75
CA ALA A 60 -0.58 -1.96 -7.73
C ALA A 60 -0.97 -0.56 -7.31
N LEU A 61 -2.24 -0.38 -6.95
CA LEU A 61 -2.76 0.84 -6.35
C LEU A 61 -3.46 0.47 -5.05
N LEU A 62 -3.10 1.13 -3.97
CA LEU A 62 -3.73 0.98 -2.66
C LEU A 62 -4.05 2.35 -2.08
N GLY A 63 -5.17 2.46 -1.39
CA GLY A 63 -5.53 3.61 -0.58
C GLY A 63 -6.09 3.18 0.76
N CYS A 64 -5.89 4.03 1.74
CA CYS A 64 -6.27 3.76 3.11
C CYS A 64 -6.81 4.99 3.82
N GLU A 65 -7.53 4.71 4.90
CA GLU A 65 -7.87 5.65 5.95
C GLU A 65 -7.21 5.23 7.24
N PHE A 66 -6.54 6.16 7.91
CA PHE A 66 -6.07 5.98 9.27
C PHE A 66 -6.95 6.77 10.22
N ILE A 67 -7.57 6.07 11.17
CA ILE A 67 -8.45 6.63 12.21
C ILE A 67 -7.74 6.46 13.56
N PRO A 68 -7.14 7.51 14.11
CA PRO A 68 -6.50 7.43 15.41
C PRO A 68 -7.50 7.06 16.51
N SER A 69 -7.06 6.28 17.49
CA SER A 69 -7.86 5.93 18.66
C SER A 69 -6.98 5.83 19.92
N LYS A 70 -7.61 5.74 21.09
CA LYS A 70 -6.86 5.45 22.32
C LYS A 70 -6.58 3.96 22.39
N GLY A 71 -5.37 3.58 22.78
CA GLY A 71 -5.02 2.17 22.96
C GLY A 71 -3.52 1.93 22.95
N THR A 72 -3.15 0.66 22.87
CA THR A 72 -1.77 0.17 22.82
C THR A 72 -1.45 -0.57 21.52
N SER A 73 -2.43 -0.67 20.62
CA SER A 73 -2.31 -1.36 19.34
C SER A 73 -2.84 -0.52 18.17
N THR A 74 -2.41 -0.88 16.97
CA THR A 74 -3.02 -0.45 15.72
C THR A 74 -3.71 -1.64 15.08
N GLU A 75 -5.02 -1.52 14.88
CA GLU A 75 -5.78 -2.49 14.10
C GLU A 75 -5.54 -2.26 12.62
N LEU A 76 -5.19 -3.31 11.90
CA LEU A 76 -5.02 -3.31 10.45
C LEU A 76 -6.24 -4.01 9.84
N GLU A 77 -6.98 -3.28 9.02
CA GLU A 77 -8.16 -3.80 8.32
C GLU A 77 -7.91 -3.77 6.81
N VAL A 78 -8.06 -4.91 6.14
CA VAL A 78 -7.97 -5.01 4.68
C VAL A 78 -9.34 -5.39 4.15
N GLY A 79 -10.00 -4.44 3.48
CA GLY A 79 -11.23 -4.71 2.74
C GLY A 79 -10.93 -5.55 1.51
N VAL A 80 -11.79 -6.51 1.20
CA VAL A 80 -11.65 -7.45 0.08
C VAL A 80 -12.95 -7.49 -0.71
N SER A 81 -12.86 -7.47 -2.03
CA SER A 81 -14.00 -7.62 -2.94
C SER A 81 -14.44 -9.09 -3.03
N SER A 82 -15.65 -9.35 -3.52
CA SER A 82 -16.18 -10.72 -3.66
C SER A 82 -15.61 -11.54 -4.84
N PHE A 83 -14.65 -11.00 -5.61
CA PHE A 83 -14.15 -11.60 -6.84
C PHE A 83 -12.65 -11.94 -6.75
N GLY A 84 -12.24 -12.98 -7.49
CA GLY A 84 -10.83 -13.25 -7.77
C GLY A 84 -10.32 -12.42 -8.97
N MET A 85 -9.00 -12.40 -9.18
CA MET A 85 -8.38 -11.61 -10.25
C MET A 85 -8.92 -11.95 -11.64
N LEU A 86 -9.16 -13.24 -11.91
CA LEU A 86 -9.62 -13.71 -13.22
C LEU A 86 -11.13 -13.56 -13.42
N ASP A 87 -11.89 -13.44 -12.33
CA ASP A 87 -13.34 -13.29 -12.34
C ASP A 87 -13.76 -11.82 -12.44
N ALA A 88 -12.80 -10.91 -12.39
CA ALA A 88 -13.05 -9.50 -12.49
C ALA A 88 -13.38 -9.09 -13.93
N GLY A 89 -14.65 -9.22 -14.30
CA GLY A 89 -15.22 -8.65 -15.52
C GLY A 89 -15.42 -7.13 -15.47
N GLY A 90 -14.85 -6.45 -14.45
CA GLY A 90 -15.07 -5.03 -14.18
C GLY A 90 -14.36 -4.12 -15.19
N GLU A 91 -15.04 -3.04 -15.57
CA GLU A 91 -14.49 -1.99 -16.42
C GLU A 91 -13.30 -1.29 -15.73
N ARG A 92 -12.27 -0.94 -16.51
CA ARG A 92 -11.08 -0.25 -15.98
C ARG A 92 -11.38 1.24 -15.82
N THR A 93 -11.91 1.62 -14.66
CA THR A 93 -12.37 2.99 -14.39
C THR A 93 -11.41 3.79 -13.53
N CYS A 94 -10.54 3.13 -12.76
CA CYS A 94 -9.68 3.81 -11.80
C CYS A 94 -8.43 4.38 -12.49
N PRO A 95 -8.27 5.72 -12.60
CA PRO A 95 -7.18 6.32 -13.36
C PRO A 95 -5.81 6.00 -12.75
N SER A 96 -4.85 5.74 -13.63
CA SER A 96 -3.45 5.62 -13.25
C SER A 96 -2.71 6.95 -13.37
N ARG A 97 -1.74 7.16 -12.49
CA ARG A 97 -0.75 8.22 -12.59
C ARG A 97 0.59 7.75 -13.17
N LEU A 98 0.91 6.47 -13.02
CA LEU A 98 2.19 5.89 -13.47
C LEU A 98 2.12 5.14 -14.81
N TRP A 99 0.92 4.98 -15.38
CA TRP A 99 0.70 4.20 -16.59
C TRP A 99 -0.43 4.76 -17.44
N LYS A 100 -0.44 4.40 -18.73
CA LYS A 100 -1.45 4.88 -19.68
C LYS A 100 -2.83 4.21 -19.52
N PHE A 101 -2.87 3.02 -18.93
CA PHE A 101 -4.12 2.27 -18.77
C PHE A 101 -4.64 2.38 -17.33
N PRO A 102 -5.96 2.61 -17.15
CA PRO A 102 -6.59 2.59 -15.85
C PRO A 102 -6.53 1.19 -15.22
N PHE A 103 -6.69 1.15 -13.89
CA PHE A 103 -6.91 -0.07 -13.12
C PHE A 103 -8.39 -0.45 -13.11
N THR A 104 -8.67 -1.71 -12.80
CA THR A 104 -9.97 -2.16 -12.31
C THR A 104 -10.02 -1.88 -10.80
N ALA A 105 -11.07 -1.22 -10.32
CA ALA A 105 -11.24 -0.92 -8.90
C ALA A 105 -11.60 -2.19 -8.11
N GLY A 106 -11.07 -2.29 -6.89
CA GLY A 106 -11.28 -3.43 -5.99
C GLY A 106 -10.00 -4.13 -5.59
N LEU A 107 -10.06 -4.86 -4.47
CA LEU A 107 -9.01 -5.77 -4.04
C LEU A 107 -9.49 -7.22 -4.25
N PRO A 108 -8.98 -7.91 -5.28
CA PRO A 108 -9.24 -9.33 -5.49
C PRO A 108 -8.89 -10.19 -4.27
N THR A 109 -9.66 -11.24 -4.02
CA THR A 109 -9.43 -12.17 -2.90
C THR A 109 -8.03 -12.79 -2.91
N ASP A 110 -7.49 -13.05 -4.10
CA ASP A 110 -6.14 -13.60 -4.31
C ASP A 110 -5.03 -12.70 -3.76
N LEU A 111 -5.22 -11.37 -3.83
CA LEU A 111 -4.20 -10.38 -3.48
C LEU A 111 -4.26 -9.92 -2.03
N ALA A 112 -5.34 -10.26 -1.31
CA ALA A 112 -5.57 -9.80 0.06
C ALA A 112 -4.49 -10.26 1.03
N GLU A 113 -3.96 -11.48 0.87
CA GLU A 113 -2.90 -12.00 1.74
C GLU A 113 -1.58 -11.26 1.50
N ALA A 114 -1.27 -10.93 0.25
CA ALA A 114 -0.08 -10.16 -0.08
C ALA A 114 -0.12 -8.76 0.53
N VAL A 115 -1.29 -8.11 0.54
CA VAL A 115 -1.48 -6.81 1.22
C VAL A 115 -1.26 -6.96 2.72
N MET A 116 -1.87 -7.95 3.37
CA MET A 116 -1.73 -8.18 4.80
C MET A 116 -0.27 -8.47 5.19
N SER A 117 0.40 -9.35 4.42
CA SER A 117 1.82 -9.64 4.56
C SER A 117 2.66 -8.37 4.42
N GLY A 118 2.39 -7.53 3.42
CA GLY A 118 3.10 -6.27 3.21
C GLY A 118 2.93 -5.27 4.36
N LEU A 119 1.72 -5.15 4.93
CA LEU A 119 1.47 -4.29 6.09
C LEU A 119 2.21 -4.76 7.34
N THR A 120 2.32 -6.08 7.53
CA THR A 120 2.95 -6.68 8.71
C THR A 120 4.45 -6.92 8.55
N ARG A 121 4.99 -6.92 7.32
CA ARG A 121 6.41 -7.20 7.05
C ARG A 121 7.35 -6.22 7.75
N THR A 122 6.94 -4.97 7.91
CA THR A 122 7.78 -3.94 8.53
C THR A 122 7.39 -3.70 9.99
N LEU A 123 7.42 -4.75 10.83
CA LEU A 123 7.12 -4.65 12.27
C LEU A 123 7.99 -3.63 13.03
N ALA A 124 9.15 -3.25 12.47
CA ALA A 124 9.97 -2.16 12.99
C ALA A 124 9.29 -0.79 12.89
N ILE A 125 8.40 -0.60 11.92
CA ILE A 125 7.56 0.60 11.77
C ILE A 125 6.35 0.43 12.67
N ARG A 126 6.36 1.15 13.79
CA ARG A 126 5.22 1.23 14.70
C ARG A 126 4.34 2.41 14.30
N LEU A 127 3.06 2.12 14.09
CA LEU A 127 2.03 3.15 13.92
C LEU A 127 1.58 3.67 15.28
N ARG A 128 0.94 4.85 15.29
CA ARG A 128 0.22 5.33 16.47
C ARG A 128 -1.04 4.49 16.69
N PRO A 129 -1.59 4.44 17.92
CA PRO A 129 -2.80 3.65 18.17
C PRO A 129 -3.96 4.14 17.32
N GLY A 130 -4.74 3.21 16.77
CA GLY A 130 -5.77 3.53 15.79
C GLY A 130 -6.19 2.34 14.94
N THR A 131 -6.90 2.64 13.86
CA THR A 131 -7.28 1.68 12.82
C THR A 131 -6.75 2.17 11.48
N LEU A 132 -5.93 1.35 10.81
CA LEU A 132 -5.56 1.53 9.40
C LEU A 132 -6.45 0.63 8.55
N ARG A 133 -7.33 1.23 7.74
CA ARG A 133 -8.23 0.51 6.85
C ARG A 133 -7.82 0.69 5.40
N ILE A 134 -7.51 -0.40 4.70
CA ILE A 134 -7.41 -0.44 3.24
C ILE A 134 -8.83 -0.57 2.70
N ASP A 135 -9.36 0.52 2.15
CA ASP A 135 -10.72 0.62 1.59
C ASP A 135 -10.72 1.04 0.12
N ARG A 136 -9.53 1.23 -0.46
CA ARG A 136 -9.32 1.59 -1.87
C ARG A 136 -8.24 0.72 -2.47
N ALA A 137 -8.50 0.19 -3.65
CA ALA A 137 -7.55 -0.64 -4.36
C ALA A 137 -7.81 -0.58 -5.87
N GLY A 138 -6.73 -0.69 -6.64
CA GLY A 138 -6.79 -0.85 -8.09
C GLY A 138 -5.77 -1.88 -8.53
N PHE A 139 -6.20 -2.77 -9.42
CA PHE A 139 -5.35 -3.83 -9.98
C PHE A 139 -5.49 -3.92 -11.51
N ASP A 140 -4.52 -4.54 -12.14
CA ASP A 140 -4.45 -4.80 -13.58
C ASP A 140 -4.26 -6.32 -13.75
N VAL A 141 -5.21 -7.00 -14.39
CA VAL A 141 -5.19 -8.47 -14.55
C VAL A 141 -3.87 -9.01 -15.12
N VAL A 142 -3.16 -8.22 -15.93
CA VAL A 142 -1.93 -8.63 -16.61
C VAL A 142 -0.69 -8.28 -15.79
N ASN A 143 -0.70 -7.15 -15.09
CA ASN A 143 0.49 -6.58 -14.45
C ASN A 143 0.40 -6.53 -12.92
N SER A 144 -0.70 -6.97 -12.31
CA SER A 144 -0.80 -7.09 -10.85
C SER A 144 -0.47 -8.50 -10.41
N ALA A 145 0.24 -8.59 -9.29
CA ALA A 145 0.66 -9.84 -8.67
C ALA A 145 0.97 -9.59 -7.19
N ASP A 146 1.01 -10.67 -6.40
CA ASP A 146 1.28 -10.62 -4.97
C ASP A 146 2.49 -9.76 -4.59
N PRO A 147 3.69 -9.90 -5.20
CA PRO A 147 4.86 -9.21 -4.68
C PRO A 147 4.79 -7.68 -4.86
N VAL A 148 4.07 -7.18 -5.87
CA VAL A 148 3.88 -5.73 -6.06
C VAL A 148 2.82 -5.17 -5.11
N PHE A 149 1.77 -5.93 -4.79
CA PHE A 149 0.80 -5.56 -3.76
C PHE A 149 1.41 -5.57 -2.36
N ALA A 150 2.24 -6.57 -2.04
CA ALA A 150 2.99 -6.61 -0.79
C ALA A 150 3.94 -5.40 -0.68
N SER A 151 4.66 -5.07 -1.77
CA SER A 151 5.52 -3.88 -1.81
C SER A 151 4.74 -2.59 -1.63
N ALA A 152 3.58 -2.44 -2.27
CA ALA A 152 2.71 -1.29 -2.13
C ALA A 152 2.21 -1.13 -0.70
N ALA A 153 1.74 -2.20 -0.07
CA ALA A 153 1.29 -2.18 1.33
C ALA A 153 2.42 -1.79 2.29
N SER A 154 3.62 -2.36 2.12
CA SER A 154 4.79 -1.99 2.93
C SER A 154 5.19 -0.52 2.77
N LEU A 155 5.12 0.04 1.56
CA LEU A 155 5.41 1.47 1.36
C LEU A 155 4.27 2.38 1.83
N LEU A 156 3.02 1.93 1.75
CA LEU A 156 1.87 2.67 2.28
C LEU A 156 1.98 2.83 3.80
N ILE A 157 2.31 1.76 4.53
CA ILE A 157 2.46 1.84 5.99
C ILE A 157 3.63 2.76 6.39
N VAL A 158 4.73 2.79 5.62
CA VAL A 158 5.82 3.77 5.80
C VAL A 158 5.30 5.20 5.65
N ALA A 159 4.52 5.45 4.59
CA ALA A 159 3.98 6.78 4.31
C ALA A 159 3.01 7.23 5.42
N VAL A 160 2.12 6.34 5.86
CA VAL A 160 1.17 6.58 6.96
C VAL A 160 1.92 6.85 8.27
N ALA A 161 2.95 6.06 8.59
CA ALA A 161 3.75 6.26 9.80
C ALA A 161 4.46 7.62 9.78
N ALA A 162 5.00 8.04 8.64
CA ALA A 162 5.63 9.35 8.48
C ALA A 162 4.60 10.49 8.66
N GLN A 163 3.45 10.39 7.99
CA GLN A 163 2.36 11.35 8.11
C GLN A 163 1.86 11.47 9.56
N ALA A 164 1.62 10.34 10.22
CA ALA A 164 1.20 10.28 11.63
C ALA A 164 2.27 10.82 12.59
N ASN A 165 3.52 10.92 12.17
CA ASN A 165 4.60 11.51 12.97
C ASN A 165 4.94 12.95 12.55
N GLY A 166 4.18 13.54 11.62
CA GLY A 166 4.43 14.89 11.12
C GLY A 166 5.72 15.01 10.30
N THR A 167 6.24 13.90 9.77
CA THR A 167 7.40 13.88 8.88
C THR A 167 6.96 13.72 7.43
N ASN A 168 7.87 13.95 6.47
CA ASN A 168 7.54 13.92 5.05
C ASN A 168 7.34 12.47 4.54
N PRO A 169 6.13 12.07 4.11
CA PRO A 169 5.86 10.71 3.67
C PRO A 169 6.63 10.31 2.40
N VAL A 170 6.83 11.25 1.49
CA VAL A 170 7.55 11.05 0.22
C VAL A 170 9.03 10.73 0.49
N ALA A 171 9.64 11.45 1.44
CA ALA A 171 11.03 11.22 1.82
C ALA A 171 11.20 9.86 2.51
N ALA A 172 10.26 9.47 3.37
CA ALA A 172 10.28 8.16 4.03
C ALA A 172 10.16 7.01 3.02
N VAL A 173 9.20 7.09 2.09
CA VAL A 173 9.04 6.11 1.00
C VAL A 173 10.30 5.99 0.15
N ARG A 174 10.90 7.12 -0.25
CA ARG A 174 12.16 7.13 -1.02
C ARG A 174 13.27 6.40 -0.27
N MET A 175 13.47 6.72 1.01
CA MET A 175 14.52 6.11 1.82
C MET A 175 14.32 4.59 1.93
N THR A 176 13.09 4.13 2.15
CA THR A 176 12.77 2.69 2.17
C THR A 176 13.07 2.02 0.83
N MET A 177 12.68 2.63 -0.29
CA MET A 177 12.98 2.10 -1.62
C MET A 177 14.49 2.01 -1.89
N GLU A 178 15.26 3.01 -1.45
CA GLU A 178 16.73 3.01 -1.58
C GLU A 178 17.39 1.92 -0.72
N THR A 179 16.89 1.69 0.50
CA THR A 179 17.34 0.58 1.35
C THR A 179 17.11 -0.77 0.68
N TRP A 180 15.88 -1.04 0.21
CA TRP A 180 15.56 -2.28 -0.49
C TRP A 180 16.36 -2.48 -1.78
N ARG A 181 16.68 -1.40 -2.49
CA ARG A 181 17.55 -1.48 -3.66
C ARG A 181 18.94 -1.99 -3.27
N ARG A 182 19.54 -1.43 -2.22
CA ARG A 182 20.87 -1.84 -1.74
C ARG A 182 20.88 -3.30 -1.26
N GLU A 183 19.83 -3.73 -0.55
CA GLU A 183 19.70 -5.13 -0.09
C GLU A 183 19.62 -6.12 -1.27
N LYS A 184 18.99 -5.74 -2.39
CA LYS A 184 18.99 -6.55 -3.61
C LYS A 184 20.34 -6.60 -4.31
N GLU A 185 21.10 -5.52 -4.24
CA GLU A 185 22.44 -5.40 -4.85
C GLU A 185 23.51 -6.15 -4.03
N ASP A 186 23.33 -6.30 -2.72
CA ASP A 186 24.25 -7.01 -1.81
C ASP A 186 23.51 -7.99 -0.86
N PRO A 187 23.15 -9.19 -1.34
CA PRO A 187 22.41 -10.18 -0.55
C PRO A 187 23.19 -10.72 0.66
N GLN A 188 24.50 -10.48 0.76
CA GLN A 188 25.36 -11.03 1.82
C GLN A 188 25.37 -10.20 3.11
N ARG A 189 24.62 -9.08 3.15
CA ARG A 189 24.51 -8.18 4.33
C ARG A 189 23.22 -8.32 5.14
N SER A 190 22.34 -9.25 4.79
CA SER A 190 21.02 -9.45 5.43
C SER A 190 21.00 -10.62 6.41
#